data_AF-X1LSJ3-F1
#
_entry.id   AF-X1LSJ3-F1
#
_cell.length_a   1.000
_cell.length_b   1.000
_cell.length_c   1.000
_cell.angle_alpha   90.00
_cell.angle_beta   90.00
_cell.angle_gamma   90.00
#
_symmetry.space_group_name_H-M   'P 1'
#
loop_
_entity.id
_entity.type
_entity.pdbx_description
1 polymer ?
#
loop_
_entity_poly.entity_id
_entity_poly.type
_entity_poly.pdbx_seq_one_letter_code
_entity_poly.pdbx_strand_id
1 'polypeptide(L)'
;SWGGKTHFDGGDFARALAEASQTAYKGIVNPVEGTILTVLKDASKAAQEVVKNDTLVSVLEAAVKSAEDSVARTPSLLPALKEAGVVDAGGQGLYVLLDGALQFLKGESHKLQYRRPHLVVAEAALAPRAAQMPTQLETPYGYCTNFVLERQNLNLGKIEKDLKKKGQSLIVTGDDTLVRVHIHSFEPGEILKYATKLGKLHEITINNMNDQYAKFIKMQRERMPAVDIAMVTVATGNGFFELFNSLGNIIIVPGGQTMNPSVREIWQAVESAPSDNIILLPNNKNIMSATNLESMTSMWQSLVAIALPCSAAV
;
A
#
# COMPACT_ATOMS: atom_id res chain seq x y z
N SER A 1 -4.27 17.91 20.01
CA SER A 1 -3.73 19.15 20.62
C SER A 1 -2.49 18.81 21.43
N TRP A 2 -1.34 19.47 21.23
CA TRP A 2 -0.09 19.24 22.01
C TRP A 2 -0.16 19.76 23.47
N GLY A 3 -1.37 19.98 24.00
CA GLY A 3 -1.59 20.38 25.40
C GLY A 3 -0.95 21.71 25.82
N GLY A 4 -0.57 22.57 24.88
CA GLY A 4 0.13 23.83 25.17
C GLY A 4 1.61 23.68 25.54
N LYS A 5 2.22 22.51 25.28
CA LYS A 5 3.65 22.30 25.53
C LYS A 5 4.51 23.10 24.55
N THR A 6 5.53 23.76 25.08
CA THR A 6 6.56 24.51 24.31
C THR A 6 7.86 23.73 24.13
N HIS A 7 8.00 22.61 24.84
CA HIS A 7 9.17 21.73 24.81
C HIS A 7 8.70 20.28 24.76
N PHE A 8 9.56 19.41 24.24
CA PHE A 8 9.28 18.00 24.01
C PHE A 8 10.50 17.17 24.41
N ASP A 9 10.32 16.23 25.33
CA ASP A 9 11.39 15.37 25.86
C ASP A 9 11.25 13.91 25.40
N GLY A 10 12.20 13.05 25.81
CA GLY A 10 12.16 11.62 25.46
C GLY A 10 10.93 10.90 26.01
N GLY A 11 10.43 11.32 27.19
CA GLY A 11 9.21 10.82 27.81
C GLY A 11 7.96 11.11 26.99
N ASP A 12 7.87 12.32 26.47
CA ASP A 12 6.83 12.75 25.55
C ASP A 12 6.89 12.00 24.23
N PHE A 13 8.08 11.78 23.68
CA PHE A 13 8.24 11.03 22.44
C PHE A 13 7.84 9.56 22.56
N ALA A 14 8.30 8.87 23.61
CA ALA A 14 7.94 7.47 23.83
C ALA A 14 6.42 7.30 24.02
N ARG A 15 5.77 8.21 24.76
CA ARG A 15 4.30 8.22 24.91
C ARG A 15 3.59 8.50 23.60
N ALA A 16 4.04 9.49 22.83
CA ALA A 16 3.46 9.81 21.54
C ALA A 16 3.55 8.62 20.56
N LEU A 17 4.68 7.90 20.54
CA LEU A 17 4.82 6.67 19.76
C LEU A 17 3.91 5.54 20.26
N ALA A 18 3.73 5.39 21.57
CA ALA A 18 2.80 4.42 22.15
C ALA A 18 1.35 4.70 21.77
N GLU A 19 0.92 5.96 21.87
CA GLU A 19 -0.41 6.41 21.47
C GLU A 19 -0.62 6.27 19.95
N ALA A 20 0.38 6.64 19.15
CA ALA A 20 0.33 6.47 17.70
C ALA A 20 0.19 4.99 17.32
N SER A 21 0.99 4.10 17.91
CA SER A 21 0.88 2.66 17.69
C SER A 21 -0.50 2.15 18.08
N GLN A 22 -1.00 2.49 19.27
CA GLN A 22 -2.32 2.02 19.72
C GLN A 22 -3.45 2.53 18.81
N THR A 23 -3.37 3.79 18.39
CA THR A 23 -4.37 4.42 17.53
C THR A 23 -4.36 3.81 16.13
N ALA A 24 -3.19 3.57 15.56
CA ALA A 24 -3.05 2.94 14.25
C ALA A 24 -3.66 1.53 14.23
N TYR A 25 -3.40 0.72 15.26
CA TYR A 25 -3.98 -0.61 15.37
C TYR A 25 -5.51 -0.57 15.61
N LYS A 26 -6.02 0.39 16.40
CA LYS A 26 -7.46 0.54 16.62
C LYS A 26 -8.20 1.04 15.38
N GLY A 27 -7.56 1.87 14.55
CA GLY A 27 -8.15 2.46 13.35
C GLY A 27 -8.23 1.52 12.15
N ILE A 28 -7.64 0.32 12.23
CA ILE A 28 -7.61 -0.66 11.14
C ILE A 28 -8.42 -1.89 11.55
N VAL A 29 -9.36 -2.28 10.69
CA VAL A 29 -10.28 -3.39 10.95
C VAL A 29 -9.54 -4.73 11.06
N ASN A 30 -8.56 -4.96 10.18
CA ASN A 30 -7.75 -6.18 10.13
C ASN A 30 -6.26 -5.80 10.07
N PRO A 31 -5.62 -5.50 11.22
CA PRO A 31 -4.21 -5.16 11.23
C PRO A 31 -3.37 -6.37 10.78
N VAL A 32 -2.40 -6.13 9.90
CA VAL A 32 -1.53 -7.17 9.33
C VAL A 32 -0.10 -6.96 9.82
N GLU A 33 0.49 -8.01 10.39
CA GLU A 33 1.90 -7.98 10.79
C GLU A 33 2.83 -8.10 9.56
N GLY A 34 4.03 -7.55 9.67
CA GLY A 34 4.93 -7.35 8.54
C GLY A 34 4.60 -6.10 7.71
N THR A 35 3.83 -5.15 8.27
CA THR A 35 3.54 -3.84 7.67
C THR A 35 4.11 -2.71 8.54
N ILE A 36 3.89 -1.45 8.14
CA ILE A 36 4.16 -0.24 8.94
C ILE A 36 3.66 -0.33 10.40
N LEU A 37 2.59 -1.10 10.65
CA LEU A 37 2.07 -1.32 11.99
C LEU A 37 3.07 -2.06 12.89
N THR A 38 3.71 -3.11 12.37
CA THR A 38 4.74 -3.85 13.10
C THR A 38 5.94 -2.95 13.40
N VAL A 39 6.38 -2.17 12.41
CA VAL A 39 7.52 -1.24 12.57
C VAL A 39 7.22 -0.18 13.63
N LEU A 40 6.02 0.41 13.59
CA LEU A 40 5.59 1.40 14.58
C LEU A 40 5.50 0.81 16.00
N LYS A 41 4.96 -0.42 16.11
CA LYS A 41 4.86 -1.13 17.38
C LYS A 41 6.23 -1.45 17.97
N ASP A 42 7.16 -1.96 17.16
CA ASP A 42 8.51 -2.30 17.60
C ASP A 42 9.29 -1.05 18.01
N ALA A 43 9.28 0.00 17.19
CA ALA A 43 9.91 1.28 17.50
C ALA A 43 9.34 1.92 18.78
N SER A 44 8.01 1.86 18.95
CA SER A 44 7.32 2.32 20.16
C SER A 44 7.75 1.55 21.41
N LYS A 45 7.88 0.22 21.31
CA LYS A 45 8.34 -0.62 22.41
C LYS A 45 9.78 -0.29 22.79
N ALA A 46 10.68 -0.18 21.83
CA ALA A 46 12.09 0.17 22.06
C ALA A 46 12.22 1.55 22.73
N ALA A 47 11.45 2.54 22.25
CA ALA A 47 11.43 3.87 22.85
C ALA A 47 11.00 3.83 24.33
N GLN A 48 9.96 3.04 24.66
CA GLN A 48 9.46 2.89 26.03
C GLN A 48 10.43 2.14 26.96
N GLU A 49 11.26 1.24 26.42
CA GLU A 49 12.22 0.47 27.21
C GLU A 49 13.38 1.35 27.71
N VAL A 50 13.82 2.31 26.89
CA VAL A 50 14.98 3.18 27.22
C VAL A 50 14.58 4.47 27.96
N VAL A 51 13.33 4.93 27.84
CA VAL A 51 12.86 6.26 28.31
C VAL A 51 13.13 6.59 29.78
N LYS A 52 13.33 5.59 30.65
CA LYS A 52 13.39 5.78 32.10
C LYS A 52 14.56 6.65 32.57
N ASN A 53 15.65 6.77 31.80
CA ASN A 53 16.85 7.54 32.19
C ASN A 53 17.51 8.31 31.03
N ASP A 54 16.81 8.46 29.90
CA ASP A 54 17.46 8.81 28.63
C ASP A 54 16.99 10.15 28.03
N THR A 55 17.86 10.73 27.23
CA THR A 55 17.59 11.97 26.47
C THR A 55 16.64 11.71 25.31
N LEU A 56 16.01 12.76 24.76
CA LEU A 56 15.21 12.63 23.53
C LEU A 56 16.01 11.98 22.40
N VAL A 57 17.30 12.30 22.29
CA VAL A 57 18.18 11.74 21.26
C VAL A 57 18.33 10.23 21.46
N SER A 58 18.65 9.76 22.66
CA SER A 58 18.84 8.32 22.90
C SER A 58 17.54 7.52 22.80
N VAL A 59 16.39 8.08 23.20
CA VAL A 59 15.07 7.46 22.95
C VAL A 59 14.81 7.31 21.44
N LEU A 60 15.10 8.35 20.66
CA LEU A 60 14.91 8.32 19.22
C LEU A 60 15.91 7.39 18.52
N GLU A 61 17.15 7.28 19.00
CA GLU A 61 18.13 6.29 18.52
C GLU A 61 17.62 4.86 18.68
N ALA A 62 17.09 4.51 19.86
CA ALA A 62 16.51 3.19 20.10
C ALA A 62 15.31 2.91 19.18
N ALA A 63 14.43 3.91 19.01
CA ALA A 63 13.27 3.80 18.12
C ALA A 63 13.70 3.60 16.65
N VAL A 64 14.66 4.38 16.16
CA VAL A 64 15.20 4.28 14.78
C VAL A 64 15.84 2.92 14.56
N LYS A 65 16.69 2.46 15.50
CA LYS A 65 17.35 1.17 15.37
C LYS A 65 16.35 0.02 15.34
N SER A 66 15.35 0.07 16.22
CA SER A 66 14.30 -0.95 16.22
C SER A 66 13.41 -0.89 14.97
N ALA A 67 13.14 0.30 14.44
CA ALA A 67 12.42 0.46 13.18
C ALA A 67 13.19 -0.15 12.01
N GLU A 68 14.50 0.10 11.92
CA GLU A 68 15.39 -0.49 10.91
C GLU A 68 15.34 -2.03 10.96
N ASP A 69 15.55 -2.61 12.14
CA ASP A 69 15.52 -4.06 12.34
C ASP A 69 14.13 -4.65 12.05
N SER A 70 13.06 -3.91 12.38
CA SER A 70 11.69 -4.33 12.10
C SER A 70 11.40 -4.35 10.60
N VAL A 71 11.83 -3.32 9.85
CA VAL A 71 11.71 -3.27 8.39
C VAL A 71 12.44 -4.45 7.75
N ALA A 72 13.66 -4.77 8.20
CA ALA A 72 14.41 -5.92 7.69
C ALA A 72 13.66 -7.25 7.91
N ARG A 73 12.88 -7.36 8.99
CA ARG A 73 12.09 -8.54 9.35
C ARG A 73 10.73 -8.62 8.67
N THR A 74 10.22 -7.58 8.02
CA THR A 74 8.89 -7.63 7.39
C THR A 74 8.70 -8.79 6.40
N PRO A 75 9.69 -9.19 5.58
CA PRO A 75 9.54 -10.36 4.71
C PRO A 75 9.42 -11.68 5.47
N SER A 76 9.89 -11.76 6.72
CA SER A 76 9.71 -12.96 7.55
C SER A 76 8.31 -13.05 8.16
N LEU A 77 7.57 -11.93 8.20
CA LEU A 77 6.26 -11.81 8.85
C LEU A 77 5.11 -11.83 7.84
N LEU A 78 5.34 -11.33 6.62
CA LEU A 78 4.32 -11.25 5.57
C LEU A 78 4.76 -12.02 4.31
N PRO A 79 4.11 -13.15 3.96
CA PRO A 79 4.50 -13.99 2.83
C PRO A 79 4.60 -13.24 1.50
N ALA A 80 3.69 -12.30 1.25
CA ALA A 80 3.70 -11.48 0.04
C ALA A 80 5.01 -10.69 -0.15
N LEU A 81 5.57 -10.15 0.95
CA LEU A 81 6.85 -9.44 0.93
C LEU A 81 8.02 -10.39 0.70
N LYS A 82 7.96 -11.59 1.31
CA LYS A 82 8.95 -12.66 1.11
C LYS A 82 9.02 -13.11 -0.34
N GLU A 83 7.87 -13.34 -0.95
CA GLU A 83 7.74 -13.78 -2.35
C GLU A 83 8.23 -12.69 -3.32
N ALA A 84 7.93 -11.43 -2.99
CA ALA A 84 8.39 -10.27 -3.75
C ALA A 84 9.88 -9.95 -3.55
N GLY A 85 10.51 -10.45 -2.47
CA GLY A 85 11.90 -10.13 -2.13
C GLY A 85 12.10 -8.66 -1.74
N VAL A 86 11.06 -8.01 -1.22
CA VAL A 86 11.07 -6.60 -0.83
C VAL A 86 10.65 -6.44 0.63
N VAL A 87 11.04 -5.33 1.25
CA VAL A 87 10.53 -4.93 2.57
C VAL A 87 9.23 -4.15 2.43
N ASP A 88 8.50 -3.97 3.54
CA ASP A 88 7.30 -3.14 3.54
C ASP A 88 7.65 -1.67 3.25
N ALA A 89 7.05 -1.10 2.20
CA ALA A 89 7.30 0.29 1.81
C ALA A 89 6.81 1.30 2.86
N GLY A 90 5.70 0.98 3.56
CA GLY A 90 5.19 1.81 4.64
C GLY A 90 6.13 1.84 5.84
N GLY A 91 6.59 0.67 6.27
CA GLY A 91 7.61 0.50 7.30
C GLY A 91 8.91 1.22 6.95
N GLN A 92 9.38 1.07 5.72
CA GLN A 92 10.55 1.78 5.20
C GLN A 92 10.37 3.31 5.28
N GLY A 93 9.19 3.81 4.91
CA GLY A 93 8.86 5.23 5.02
C GLY A 93 8.89 5.75 6.46
N LEU A 94 8.34 4.98 7.41
CA LEU A 94 8.38 5.32 8.82
C LEU A 94 9.81 5.36 9.36
N TYR A 95 10.64 4.35 9.04
CA TYR A 95 12.05 4.34 9.42
C TYR A 95 12.78 5.58 8.88
N VAL A 96 12.60 5.92 7.59
CA VAL A 96 13.24 7.10 6.98
C VAL A 96 12.82 8.40 7.67
N LEU A 97 11.55 8.51 8.07
CA LEU A 97 11.05 9.68 8.80
C LEU A 97 11.72 9.80 10.18
N LEU A 98 11.82 8.69 10.92
CA LEU A 98 12.44 8.66 12.23
C LEU A 98 13.95 8.93 12.16
N ASP A 99 14.65 8.33 11.19
CA ASP A 99 16.09 8.54 10.96
C ASP A 99 16.37 10.00 10.57
N GLY A 100 15.54 10.61 9.71
CA GLY A 100 15.66 12.02 9.37
C GLY A 100 15.50 12.94 10.58
N ALA A 101 14.53 12.65 11.46
CA ALA A 101 14.36 13.38 12.72
C ALA A 101 15.58 13.22 13.64
N LEU A 102 16.16 12.02 13.71
CA LEU A 102 17.35 11.75 14.51
C LEU A 102 18.57 12.52 14.01
N GLN A 103 18.82 12.49 12.70
CA GLN A 103 19.92 13.24 12.10
C GLN A 103 19.76 14.75 12.31
N PHE A 104 18.54 15.27 12.26
CA PHE A 104 18.26 16.67 12.60
C PHE A 104 18.62 16.99 14.05
N LEU A 105 18.18 16.17 15.02
CA LEU A 105 18.48 16.38 16.44
C LEU A 105 19.98 16.26 16.76
N LYS A 106 20.73 15.45 16.01
CA LYS A 106 22.20 15.34 16.12
C LYS A 106 22.95 16.52 15.49
N GLY A 107 22.27 17.48 14.89
CA GLY A 107 22.90 18.59 14.16
C GLY A 107 23.51 18.17 12.81
N GLU A 108 23.15 16.99 12.31
CA GLU A 108 23.68 16.42 11.08
C GLU A 108 22.80 16.71 9.86
N SER A 109 21.86 17.65 9.96
CA SER A 109 20.92 18.01 8.90
C SER A 109 21.59 18.45 7.59
N HIS A 110 22.80 19.01 7.65
CA HIS A 110 23.61 19.35 6.48
C HIS A 110 24.02 18.11 5.66
N LYS A 111 24.10 16.93 6.28
CA LYS A 111 24.38 15.66 5.60
C LYS A 111 23.15 15.12 4.84
N LEU A 112 21.94 15.59 5.16
CA LEU A 112 20.70 15.15 4.51
C LEU A 112 20.47 15.81 3.14
N GLN A 113 21.00 17.01 2.90
CA GLN A 113 20.74 17.77 1.65
C GLN A 113 21.30 17.09 0.38
N TYR A 114 22.31 16.23 0.53
CA TYR A 114 23.01 15.61 -0.60
C TYR A 114 23.03 14.07 -0.54
N ARG A 115 22.38 13.48 0.46
CA ARG A 115 22.44 12.03 0.70
C ARG A 115 21.06 11.43 0.51
N ARG A 116 20.99 10.40 -0.34
CA ARG A 116 19.78 9.56 -0.42
C ARG A 116 19.56 8.91 0.95
N PRO A 117 18.29 8.76 1.39
CA PRO A 117 17.98 8.03 2.61
C PRO A 117 18.66 6.67 2.60
N HIS A 118 19.16 6.22 3.76
CA HIS A 118 19.52 4.82 3.89
C HIS A 118 18.25 4.00 3.72
N LEU A 119 18.28 3.00 2.84
CA LEU A 119 17.14 2.12 2.62
C LEU A 119 17.48 0.75 3.18
N VAL A 120 16.56 0.20 3.97
CA VAL A 120 16.69 -1.16 4.47
C VAL A 120 16.39 -2.10 3.32
N VAL A 121 17.30 -3.03 3.09
CA VAL A 121 17.20 -4.01 2.02
C VAL A 121 16.82 -5.35 2.64
N ALA A 122 15.98 -6.14 1.96
CA ALA A 122 15.69 -7.49 2.41
C ALA A 122 16.99 -8.33 2.35
N GLU A 123 17.29 -9.08 3.43
CA GLU A 123 18.50 -9.94 3.49
C GLU A 123 18.48 -11.09 2.47
N ALA A 124 17.34 -11.38 1.84
CA ALA A 124 17.18 -12.45 0.87
C ALA A 124 16.94 -11.95 -0.56
N ALA A 125 17.89 -12.33 -1.43
CA ALA A 125 17.87 -12.40 -2.89
C ALA A 125 18.31 -11.15 -3.69
N LEU A 126 19.59 -11.19 -4.08
CA LEU A 126 20.14 -10.64 -5.31
C LEU A 126 19.42 -11.22 -6.53
N ALA A 127 18.27 -10.68 -6.90
CA ALA A 127 17.76 -10.79 -8.27
C ALA A 127 17.00 -9.50 -8.60
N PRO A 128 17.35 -8.78 -9.68
CA PRO A 128 16.54 -7.66 -10.15
C PRO A 128 15.24 -8.23 -10.70
N ARG A 129 14.22 -8.37 -9.84
CA ARG A 129 12.85 -8.66 -10.26
C ARG A 129 12.20 -7.33 -10.62
N ALA A 130 11.79 -7.20 -11.89
CA ALA A 130 10.95 -6.09 -12.31
C ALA A 130 9.65 -6.07 -11.48
N ALA A 131 9.11 -4.87 -11.30
CA ALA A 131 7.97 -4.55 -10.43
C ALA A 131 6.88 -5.63 -10.46
N GLN A 132 6.78 -6.42 -9.39
CA GLN A 132 5.57 -7.19 -9.14
C GLN A 132 4.44 -6.19 -8.88
N MET A 133 3.31 -6.38 -9.57
CA MET A 133 2.07 -5.67 -9.27
C MET A 133 1.71 -5.92 -7.79
N PRO A 134 1.31 -4.89 -7.02
CA PRO A 134 0.92 -5.07 -5.62
C PRO A 134 -0.13 -6.17 -5.49
N THR A 135 0.12 -7.17 -4.65
CA THR A 135 -0.75 -8.34 -4.42
C THR A 135 -2.07 -7.99 -3.71
N GLN A 136 -2.29 -6.72 -3.37
CA GLN A 136 -3.59 -6.17 -3.01
C GLN A 136 -3.79 -4.85 -3.76
N LEU A 137 -4.28 -4.94 -4.99
CA LEU A 137 -4.87 -3.77 -5.63
C LEU A 137 -6.21 -3.50 -4.93
N GLU A 138 -6.28 -2.38 -4.20
CA GLU A 138 -7.58 -1.80 -3.85
C GLU A 138 -8.32 -1.54 -5.17
N THR A 139 -9.41 -2.28 -5.39
CA THR A 139 -10.29 -2.03 -6.53
C THR A 139 -10.76 -0.58 -6.47
N PRO A 140 -10.57 0.21 -7.54
CA PRO A 140 -11.12 1.55 -7.64
C PRO A 140 -12.63 1.51 -7.33
N TYR A 141 -13.03 2.14 -6.23
CA TYR A 141 -14.41 2.13 -5.75
C TYR A 141 -14.93 3.56 -5.67
N GLY A 142 -15.38 4.07 -6.82
CA GLY A 142 -15.94 5.41 -6.94
C GLY A 142 -14.96 6.51 -6.53
N TYR A 143 -15.36 7.30 -5.54
CA TYR A 143 -14.61 8.44 -5.04
C TYR A 143 -14.05 8.19 -3.66
N CYS A 144 -12.76 8.49 -3.49
CA CYS A 144 -12.12 8.62 -2.20
C CYS A 144 -12.39 10.01 -1.63
N THR A 145 -13.19 10.08 -0.57
CA THR A 145 -13.58 11.32 0.11
C THR A 145 -12.86 11.44 1.44
N ASN A 146 -12.07 12.50 1.59
CA ASN A 146 -11.34 12.83 2.80
C ASN A 146 -11.80 14.19 3.31
N PHE A 147 -11.98 14.33 4.62
CA PHE A 147 -12.24 15.62 5.24
C PHE A 147 -11.89 15.60 6.73
N VAL A 148 -11.73 16.79 7.29
CA VAL A 148 -11.64 17.03 8.73
C VAL A 148 -12.93 17.73 9.18
N LEU A 149 -13.56 17.20 10.23
CA LEU A 149 -14.79 17.70 10.83
C LEU A 149 -14.47 18.32 12.19
N GLU A 150 -14.81 19.59 12.38
CA GLU A 150 -14.60 20.34 13.62
C GLU A 150 -15.96 20.68 14.29
N ARG A 151 -16.13 20.24 15.54
CA ARG A 151 -17.25 20.59 16.44
C ARG A 151 -16.94 20.11 17.85
N GLN A 152 -17.42 20.79 18.89
CA GLN A 152 -17.38 20.26 20.26
C GLN A 152 -18.32 19.06 20.44
N ASN A 153 -17.90 18.08 21.25
CA ASN A 153 -18.65 16.89 21.64
C ASN A 153 -19.03 15.96 20.47
N LEU A 154 -18.10 15.75 19.52
CA LEU A 154 -18.24 14.75 18.46
C LEU A 154 -18.21 13.34 19.04
N ASN A 155 -19.12 12.49 18.55
CA ASN A 155 -19.16 11.08 18.93
C ASN A 155 -18.64 10.23 17.76
N LEU A 156 -17.37 9.81 17.84
CA LEU A 156 -16.71 9.02 16.80
C LEU A 156 -17.46 7.72 16.51
N GLY A 157 -17.89 6.99 17.54
CA GLY A 157 -18.61 5.72 17.35
C GLY A 157 -19.93 5.88 16.61
N LYS A 158 -20.63 7.02 16.80
CA LYS A 158 -21.83 7.35 16.04
C LYS A 158 -21.49 7.71 14.58
N ILE A 159 -20.46 8.53 14.37
CA ILE A 159 -19.99 8.91 13.03
C ILE A 159 -19.60 7.67 12.23
N GLU A 160 -18.81 6.79 12.84
CA GLU A 160 -18.37 5.54 12.24
C GLU A 160 -19.57 4.66 11.87
N LYS A 161 -20.50 4.45 12.82
CA LYS A 161 -21.71 3.64 12.59
C LYS A 161 -22.58 4.17 11.45
N ASP A 162 -22.76 5.48 11.36
CA ASP A 162 -23.59 6.11 10.34
C ASP A 162 -22.94 6.06 8.96
N LEU A 163 -21.64 6.35 8.88
CA LEU A 163 -20.88 6.36 7.62
C LEU A 163 -20.57 4.97 7.09
N LYS A 164 -20.47 3.95 7.96
CA LYS A 164 -20.21 2.56 7.56
C LYS A 164 -21.28 2.00 6.62
N LYS A 165 -22.47 2.60 6.61
CA LYS A 165 -23.58 2.23 5.71
C LYS A 165 -23.54 2.96 4.37
N LYS A 166 -22.66 3.95 4.20
CA LYS A 166 -22.63 4.88 3.06
C LYS A 166 -21.40 4.71 2.15
N GLY A 167 -20.52 3.76 2.47
CA GLY A 167 -19.30 3.51 1.70
C GLY A 167 -18.50 2.34 2.24
N GLN A 168 -17.31 2.16 1.67
CA GLN A 168 -16.32 1.15 2.02
C GLN A 168 -15.04 1.83 2.53
N SER A 169 -14.12 1.02 3.09
CA SER A 169 -12.82 1.48 3.59
C SER A 169 -12.91 2.71 4.50
N LEU A 170 -13.93 2.74 5.36
CA LEU A 170 -14.14 3.85 6.29
C LEU A 170 -13.05 3.87 7.37
N ILE A 171 -12.37 5.01 7.48
CA ILE A 171 -11.47 5.33 8.57
C ILE A 171 -11.99 6.59 9.26
N VAL A 172 -12.19 6.51 10.57
CA VAL A 172 -12.59 7.63 11.43
C VAL A 172 -11.57 7.74 12.55
N THR A 173 -10.85 8.85 12.61
CA THR A 173 -9.78 9.09 13.59
C THR A 173 -9.88 10.49 14.16
N GLY A 174 -9.30 10.74 15.33
CA GLY A 174 -9.34 12.04 16.00
C GLY A 174 -9.92 11.97 17.40
N ASP A 175 -10.49 13.09 17.86
CA ASP A 175 -11.05 13.26 19.20
C ASP A 175 -12.46 13.88 19.14
N ASP A 176 -13.03 14.21 20.30
CA ASP A 176 -14.37 14.78 20.43
C ASP A 176 -14.48 16.25 19.95
N THR A 177 -13.39 16.84 19.48
CA THR A 177 -13.36 18.20 18.92
C THR A 177 -13.07 18.21 17.41
N LEU A 178 -12.22 17.29 16.95
CA LEU A 178 -11.72 17.25 15.59
C LEU A 178 -11.60 15.80 15.10
N VAL A 179 -12.36 15.47 14.06
CA VAL A 179 -12.45 14.12 13.50
C VAL A 179 -12.02 14.12 12.04
N ARG A 180 -11.04 13.30 11.68
CA ARG A 180 -10.64 13.05 10.30
C ARG A 180 -11.34 11.80 9.78
N VAL A 181 -11.95 11.93 8.61
CA VAL A 181 -12.69 10.87 7.93
C VAL A 181 -12.07 10.61 6.56
N HIS A 182 -11.92 9.33 6.24
CA HIS A 182 -11.62 8.82 4.91
C HIS A 182 -12.65 7.74 4.57
N ILE A 183 -13.29 7.83 3.40
CA ILE A 183 -14.29 6.85 2.96
C ILE A 183 -14.33 6.74 1.44
N HIS A 184 -14.50 5.52 0.93
CA HIS A 184 -14.72 5.26 -0.49
C HIS A 184 -16.23 5.13 -0.76
N SER A 185 -16.76 5.94 -1.67
CA SER A 185 -18.19 5.95 -1.99
C SER A 185 -18.45 6.38 -3.44
N PHE A 186 -19.53 5.88 -4.05
CA PHE A 186 -20.00 6.36 -5.35
C PHE A 186 -20.65 7.74 -5.26
N GLU A 187 -21.15 8.12 -4.08
CA GLU A 187 -21.91 9.36 -3.87
C GLU A 187 -21.24 10.24 -2.81
N PRO A 188 -20.11 10.91 -3.14
CA PRO A 188 -19.39 11.75 -2.19
C PRO A 188 -20.26 12.89 -1.64
N GLY A 189 -21.25 13.36 -2.41
CA GLY A 189 -22.21 14.38 -1.98
C GLY A 189 -23.04 13.97 -0.75
N GLU A 190 -23.43 12.70 -0.63
CA GLU A 190 -24.18 12.20 0.53
C GLU A 190 -23.31 12.13 1.79
N ILE A 191 -22.01 11.88 1.61
CA ILE A 191 -21.03 11.92 2.71
C ILE A 191 -20.86 13.36 3.21
N LEU A 192 -20.65 14.31 2.31
CA LEU A 192 -20.50 15.72 2.67
C LEU A 192 -21.77 16.29 3.31
N LYS A 193 -22.94 15.94 2.76
CA LYS A 193 -24.25 16.34 3.32
C LYS A 193 -24.50 15.78 4.72
N TYR A 194 -24.00 14.59 5.02
CA TYR A 194 -24.00 14.07 6.39
C TYR A 194 -23.07 14.90 7.28
N ALA A 195 -21.84 15.14 6.84
CA ALA A 195 -20.81 15.76 7.65
C ALA A 195 -21.09 17.26 7.93
N THR A 196 -21.64 18.00 6.97
CA THR A 196 -22.04 19.42 7.15
C THR A 196 -23.17 19.60 8.16
N LYS A 197 -23.99 18.58 8.42
CA LYS A 197 -24.99 18.61 9.51
C LYS A 197 -24.38 18.47 10.89
N LEU A 198 -23.16 17.94 10.98
CA LEU A 198 -22.48 17.70 12.25
C LEU A 198 -21.62 18.87 12.68
N GLY A 199 -20.94 19.56 11.77
CA GLY A 199 -19.95 20.57 12.11
C GLY A 199 -19.32 21.24 10.91
N LYS A 200 -18.24 21.98 11.16
CA LYS A 200 -17.46 22.67 10.11
C LYS A 200 -16.54 21.67 9.43
N LEU A 201 -16.42 21.77 8.11
CA LEU A 201 -15.54 20.92 7.33
C LEU A 201 -14.28 21.67 6.90
N HIS A 202 -13.15 20.98 6.98
CA HIS A 202 -11.83 21.44 6.60
C HIS A 202 -11.15 20.39 5.72
N GLU A 203 -10.17 20.81 4.91
CA GLU A 203 -9.31 19.93 4.10
C GLU A 203 -10.09 18.90 3.25
N ILE A 204 -11.22 19.31 2.67
CA ILE A 204 -12.06 18.42 1.87
C ILE A 204 -11.33 18.06 0.59
N THR A 205 -11.06 16.77 0.39
CA THR A 205 -10.46 16.22 -0.82
C THR A 205 -11.34 15.11 -1.35
N ILE A 206 -11.75 15.21 -2.61
CA ILE A 206 -12.50 14.17 -3.32
C ILE A 206 -11.70 13.77 -4.55
N ASN A 207 -11.27 12.51 -4.58
CA ASN A 207 -10.49 11.98 -5.69
C ASN A 207 -11.25 10.84 -6.38
N ASN A 208 -11.35 10.90 -7.71
CA ASN A 208 -11.81 9.78 -8.51
C ASN A 208 -10.73 8.70 -8.54
N MET A 209 -11.02 7.53 -7.97
CA MET A 209 -10.05 6.44 -7.89
C MET A 209 -9.77 5.82 -9.27
N ASN A 210 -10.70 5.89 -10.21
CA ASN A 210 -10.49 5.41 -11.58
C ASN A 210 -9.44 6.24 -12.30
N ASP A 211 -9.47 7.57 -12.13
CA ASP A 211 -8.48 8.46 -12.75
C ASP A 211 -7.10 8.27 -12.12
N GLN A 212 -7.03 8.06 -10.81
CA GLN A 212 -5.79 7.73 -10.11
C GLN A 212 -5.22 6.40 -10.60
N TYR A 213 -6.08 5.40 -10.77
CA TYR A 213 -5.70 4.09 -11.31
C TYR A 213 -5.17 4.20 -12.75
N ALA A 214 -5.87 4.91 -13.63
CA ALA A 214 -5.43 5.14 -15.01
C ALA A 214 -4.06 5.86 -15.06
N LYS A 215 -3.83 6.86 -14.20
CA LYS A 215 -2.52 7.54 -14.10
C LYS A 215 -1.43 6.61 -13.61
N PHE A 216 -1.72 5.75 -12.62
CA PHE A 216 -0.78 4.75 -12.13
C PHE A 216 -0.37 3.78 -13.25
N ILE A 217 -1.34 3.26 -14.00
CA ILE A 217 -1.11 2.36 -15.14
C ILE A 217 -0.28 3.04 -16.22
N LYS A 218 -0.57 4.30 -16.55
CA LYS A 218 0.22 5.07 -17.52
C LYS A 218 1.68 5.22 -17.07
N MET A 219 1.91 5.61 -15.82
CA MET A 219 3.27 5.74 -15.28
C MET A 219 4.01 4.39 -15.26
N GLN A 220 3.29 3.28 -15.05
CA GLN A 220 3.87 1.94 -15.09
C GLN A 220 4.29 1.56 -16.52
N ARG A 221 3.44 1.82 -17.52
CA ARG A 221 3.77 1.62 -18.95
C ARG A 221 5.01 2.43 -19.35
N GLU A 222 5.10 3.70 -18.96
CA GLU A 222 6.23 4.59 -19.30
C GLU A 222 7.57 4.15 -18.68
N ARG A 223 7.55 3.35 -17.61
CA ARG A 223 8.76 2.78 -16.98
C ARG A 223 9.24 1.48 -17.63
N MET A 224 8.38 0.83 -18.42
CA MET A 224 8.72 -0.42 -19.09
C MET A 224 9.38 -0.12 -20.46
N PRO A 225 10.28 -0.99 -20.93
CA PRO A 225 10.80 -0.88 -22.29
C PRO A 225 9.66 -0.95 -23.30
N ALA A 226 9.64 -0.03 -24.27
CA ALA A 226 8.69 -0.10 -25.38
C ALA A 226 8.91 -1.39 -26.17
N VAL A 227 7.82 -2.10 -26.48
CA VAL A 227 7.82 -3.34 -27.28
C VAL A 227 6.71 -3.26 -28.32
N ASP A 228 6.91 -3.92 -29.46
CA ASP A 228 5.87 -3.97 -30.50
C ASP A 228 4.71 -4.87 -30.09
N ILE A 229 5.00 -5.97 -29.39
CA ILE A 229 4.03 -6.93 -28.87
C ILE A 229 4.34 -7.21 -27.40
N ALA A 230 3.37 -7.01 -26.52
CA ALA A 230 3.45 -7.39 -25.13
C ALA A 230 2.81 -8.77 -24.90
N MET A 231 3.31 -9.50 -23.92
CA MET A 231 2.76 -10.81 -23.57
C MET A 231 2.24 -10.80 -22.13
N VAL A 232 1.03 -11.28 -21.94
CA VAL A 232 0.41 -11.50 -20.62
C VAL A 232 0.19 -12.98 -20.47
N THR A 233 0.70 -13.60 -19.42
CA THR A 233 0.54 -15.05 -19.18
C THR A 233 0.00 -15.31 -17.78
N VAL A 234 -0.83 -16.34 -17.64
CA VAL A 234 -1.23 -16.85 -16.33
C VAL A 234 -0.36 -18.04 -15.97
N ALA A 235 0.42 -17.94 -14.90
CA ALA A 235 1.32 -19.00 -14.49
C ALA A 235 1.31 -19.21 -12.98
N THR A 236 1.71 -20.41 -12.55
CA THR A 236 1.85 -20.77 -11.14
C THR A 236 3.21 -21.40 -10.91
N GLY A 237 3.83 -21.08 -9.76
CA GLY A 237 5.10 -21.66 -9.34
C GLY A 237 6.33 -20.89 -9.83
N ASN A 238 7.35 -20.85 -8.95
CA ASN A 238 8.57 -20.08 -9.14
C ASN A 238 9.34 -20.46 -10.43
N GLY A 239 9.32 -21.73 -10.84
CA GLY A 239 10.02 -22.17 -12.05
C GLY A 239 9.45 -21.58 -13.35
N PHE A 240 8.12 -21.48 -13.46
CA PHE A 240 7.50 -20.80 -14.61
C PHE A 240 7.72 -19.29 -14.57
N PHE A 241 7.71 -18.71 -13.37
CA PHE A 241 8.02 -17.29 -13.21
C PHE A 241 9.46 -16.98 -13.66
N GLU A 242 10.43 -17.80 -13.25
CA GLU A 242 11.82 -17.67 -13.69
C GLU A 242 11.96 -17.84 -15.21
N LEU A 243 11.30 -18.84 -15.79
CA LEU A 243 11.34 -19.09 -17.22
C LEU A 243 10.74 -17.93 -18.03
N PHE A 244 9.53 -17.47 -17.69
CA PHE A 244 8.91 -16.34 -18.40
C PHE A 244 9.69 -15.03 -18.17
N ASN A 245 10.23 -14.81 -16.98
CA ASN A 245 11.09 -13.65 -16.72
C ASN A 245 12.38 -13.69 -17.55
N SER A 246 12.95 -14.88 -17.79
CA SER A 246 14.17 -15.03 -18.62
C SER A 246 13.93 -14.72 -20.09
N LEU A 247 12.68 -14.86 -20.56
CA LEU A 247 12.27 -14.57 -21.93
C LEU A 247 12.01 -13.07 -22.17
N GLY A 248 11.95 -12.26 -21.10
CA GLY A 248 11.79 -10.80 -21.14
C GLY A 248 10.35 -10.33 -21.40
N ASN A 249 10.05 -9.10 -20.96
CA ASN A 249 8.82 -8.32 -21.24
C ASN A 249 7.48 -9.09 -21.24
N ILE A 250 7.34 -10.07 -20.34
CA ILE A 250 6.11 -10.82 -20.10
C ILE A 250 5.52 -10.39 -18.76
N ILE A 251 4.26 -9.97 -18.77
CA ILE A 251 3.48 -9.73 -17.55
C ILE A 251 2.90 -11.07 -17.10
N ILE A 252 3.20 -11.45 -15.87
CA ILE A 252 2.75 -12.71 -15.30
C ILE A 252 1.63 -12.43 -14.31
N VAL A 253 0.45 -12.98 -14.57
CA VAL A 253 -0.67 -13.01 -13.63
C VAL A 253 -0.57 -14.32 -12.84
N PRO A 254 -0.43 -14.27 -11.51
CA PRO A 254 -0.43 -15.49 -10.70
C PRO A 254 -1.73 -16.27 -10.89
N GLY A 255 -1.61 -17.55 -11.24
CA GLY A 255 -2.78 -18.41 -11.43
C GLY A 255 -2.46 -19.80 -11.97
N GLY A 256 -3.35 -20.76 -11.71
CA GLY A 256 -3.19 -22.16 -12.07
C GLY A 256 -4.52 -22.92 -12.15
N GLN A 257 -4.46 -24.26 -12.25
CA GLN A 257 -5.66 -25.09 -12.43
C GLN A 257 -6.67 -24.97 -11.27
N THR A 258 -6.19 -24.78 -10.04
CA THR A 258 -7.00 -24.67 -8.81
C THR A 258 -7.09 -23.24 -8.27
N MET A 259 -6.28 -22.31 -8.80
CA MET A 259 -6.21 -20.91 -8.40
C MET A 259 -6.42 -20.05 -9.63
N ASN A 260 -7.68 -19.86 -10.05
CA ASN A 260 -7.97 -19.04 -11.21
C ASN A 260 -7.89 -17.56 -10.83
N PRO A 261 -7.11 -16.74 -11.55
CA PRO A 261 -7.19 -15.30 -11.40
C PRO A 261 -8.57 -14.83 -11.85
N SER A 262 -9.04 -13.77 -11.20
CA SER A 262 -10.26 -13.09 -11.61
C SER A 262 -10.08 -12.44 -12.98
N VAL A 263 -11.20 -12.25 -13.69
CA VAL A 263 -11.26 -11.52 -14.97
C VAL A 263 -10.61 -10.14 -14.84
N ARG A 264 -10.76 -9.52 -13.66
CA ARG A 264 -10.20 -8.20 -13.37
C ARG A 264 -8.68 -8.23 -13.29
N GLU A 265 -8.08 -9.19 -12.60
CA GLU A 265 -6.62 -9.29 -12.50
C GLU A 265 -5.98 -9.47 -13.88
N ILE A 266 -6.63 -10.26 -14.75
CA ILE A 266 -6.20 -10.42 -16.14
C ILE A 266 -6.36 -9.10 -16.91
N TRP A 267 -7.49 -8.41 -16.73
CA TRP A 267 -7.74 -7.10 -17.37
C TRP A 267 -6.69 -6.06 -16.98
N GLN A 268 -6.34 -5.97 -15.71
CA GLN A 268 -5.33 -5.04 -15.21
C GLN A 268 -3.93 -5.35 -15.75
N ALA A 269 -3.59 -6.63 -15.91
CA ALA A 269 -2.34 -7.05 -16.54
C ALA A 269 -2.28 -6.66 -18.02
N VAL A 270 -3.40 -6.78 -18.73
CA VAL A 270 -3.54 -6.30 -20.12
C VAL A 270 -3.45 -4.78 -20.19
N GLU A 271 -4.14 -4.04 -19.31
CA GLU A 271 -4.08 -2.58 -19.27
C GLU A 271 -2.70 -2.05 -18.89
N SER A 272 -1.94 -2.74 -18.05
CA SER A 272 -0.57 -2.34 -17.69
C SER A 272 0.49 -2.71 -18.74
N ALA A 273 0.12 -3.43 -19.79
CA ALA A 273 1.04 -3.86 -20.84
C ALA A 273 1.71 -2.66 -21.57
N PRO A 274 3.01 -2.74 -21.89
CA PRO A 274 3.76 -1.68 -22.59
C PRO A 274 3.42 -1.56 -24.09
N SER A 275 2.49 -2.37 -24.60
CA SER A 275 2.02 -2.34 -25.99
C SER A 275 0.52 -2.58 -26.05
N ASP A 276 -0.11 -2.04 -27.08
CA ASP A 276 -1.51 -2.25 -27.42
C ASP A 276 -1.72 -3.55 -28.23
N ASN A 277 -0.65 -4.13 -28.78
CA ASN A 277 -0.66 -5.48 -29.36
C ASN A 277 -0.31 -6.49 -28.27
N ILE A 278 -1.29 -7.28 -27.83
CA ILE A 278 -1.13 -8.13 -26.65
C ILE A 278 -1.40 -9.59 -27.01
N ILE A 279 -0.46 -10.47 -26.64
CA ILE A 279 -0.66 -11.92 -26.63
C ILE A 279 -1.03 -12.34 -25.22
N LEU A 280 -2.28 -12.79 -25.04
CA LEU A 280 -2.73 -13.36 -23.77
C LEU A 280 -2.58 -14.89 -23.79
N LEU A 281 -1.85 -15.43 -22.82
CA LEU A 281 -1.62 -16.86 -22.59
C LEU A 281 -2.30 -17.27 -21.26
N PRO A 282 -3.59 -17.61 -21.29
CA PRO A 282 -4.38 -17.85 -20.07
C PRO A 282 -4.13 -19.21 -19.42
N ASN A 283 -3.34 -20.08 -20.05
CA ASN A 283 -2.81 -21.35 -19.53
C ASN A 283 -3.84 -22.46 -19.19
N ASN A 284 -5.12 -22.15 -18.91
CA ASN A 284 -6.16 -23.17 -18.74
C ASN A 284 -7.54 -22.76 -19.36
N LYS A 285 -8.40 -23.75 -19.59
CA LYS A 285 -9.73 -23.56 -20.21
C LYS A 285 -10.74 -22.83 -19.31
N ASN A 286 -10.56 -22.87 -17.99
CA ASN A 286 -11.45 -22.19 -17.04
C ASN A 286 -11.19 -20.68 -16.99
N ILE A 287 -9.96 -20.26 -17.29
CA ILE A 287 -9.56 -18.87 -17.41
C ILE A 287 -10.06 -18.29 -18.74
N MET A 288 -10.10 -19.11 -19.80
CA MET A 288 -10.72 -18.76 -21.09
C MET A 288 -12.23 -18.50 -20.97
N SER A 289 -12.96 -19.31 -20.19
CA SER A 289 -14.39 -19.11 -19.98
C SER A 289 -14.70 -17.91 -19.07
N ALA A 290 -13.82 -17.62 -18.09
CA ALA A 290 -13.94 -16.43 -17.25
C ALA A 290 -13.70 -15.14 -18.04
N THR A 291 -12.78 -15.14 -19.00
CA THR A 291 -12.35 -13.91 -19.70
C THR A 291 -13.38 -13.33 -20.68
N ASN A 292 -14.49 -14.00 -21.02
CA ASN A 292 -15.47 -13.51 -22.01
C ASN A 292 -14.77 -12.86 -23.22
N LEU A 293 -13.89 -13.63 -23.86
CA LEU A 293 -12.91 -13.17 -24.85
C LEU A 293 -13.51 -12.30 -25.98
N GLU A 294 -14.77 -12.55 -26.34
CA GLU A 294 -15.53 -11.76 -27.34
C GLU A 294 -15.77 -10.30 -26.91
N SER A 295 -15.95 -10.05 -25.61
CA SER A 295 -16.06 -8.68 -25.09
C SER A 295 -14.70 -7.98 -24.99
N MET A 296 -13.61 -8.72 -24.76
CA MET A 296 -12.25 -8.17 -24.63
C MET A 296 -11.62 -7.81 -25.98
N THR A 297 -11.87 -8.61 -27.02
CA THR A 297 -11.37 -8.40 -28.38
C THR A 297 -12.01 -7.23 -29.12
N SER A 298 -13.19 -6.75 -28.67
CA SER A 298 -13.86 -5.60 -29.29
C SER A 298 -13.32 -4.23 -28.84
N MET A 299 -12.64 -4.16 -27.69
CA MET A 299 -12.08 -2.90 -27.15
C MET A 299 -10.63 -2.64 -27.57
N TRP A 300 -9.91 -3.66 -28.05
CA TRP A 300 -8.52 -3.56 -28.49
C TRP A 300 -8.39 -4.06 -29.92
N GLN A 301 -7.87 -3.24 -30.83
CA GLN A 301 -7.77 -3.57 -32.26
C GLN A 301 -6.93 -4.83 -32.56
N SER A 302 -6.13 -5.34 -31.61
CA SER A 302 -5.19 -6.46 -31.84
C SER A 302 -4.88 -7.30 -30.58
N LEU A 303 -5.89 -7.64 -29.77
CA LEU A 303 -5.72 -8.64 -28.70
C LEU A 303 -5.84 -10.06 -29.30
N VAL A 304 -4.77 -10.86 -29.22
CA VAL A 304 -4.78 -12.27 -29.64
C VAL A 304 -4.62 -13.14 -28.40
N ALA A 305 -5.69 -13.81 -27.97
CA ALA A 305 -5.58 -14.83 -26.93
C ALA A 305 -5.23 -16.17 -27.57
N ILE A 306 -4.08 -16.72 -27.20
CA ILE A 306 -3.64 -18.02 -27.66
C ILE A 306 -3.76 -18.98 -26.48
N ALA A 307 -4.80 -19.82 -26.52
CA ALA A 307 -4.92 -20.93 -25.59
C ALA A 307 -3.94 -22.03 -26.02
N LEU A 308 -2.72 -21.99 -25.49
CA LEU A 308 -1.82 -23.14 -25.56
C LEU A 308 -2.28 -24.15 -24.50
N PRO A 309 -2.72 -25.37 -24.89
CA PRO A 309 -2.99 -26.41 -23.91
C PRO A 309 -1.66 -26.85 -23.32
N CYS A 310 -1.27 -26.26 -22.19
CA CYS A 310 -0.14 -26.76 -21.42
C CYS A 310 -0.64 -27.94 -20.60
N SER A 311 -0.77 -29.12 -21.23
CA SER A 311 -0.85 -30.38 -20.51
C SER A 311 0.54 -30.76 -20.02
N ALA A 312 1.10 -29.96 -19.11
CA ALA A 312 2.23 -30.39 -18.31
C ALA A 312 1.66 -31.22 -17.17
N ALA A 313 1.59 -32.54 -17.39
CA ALA A 313 1.57 -33.48 -16.30
C ALA A 313 2.90 -33.31 -15.53
N VAL A 314 2.81 -32.78 -14.32
CA VAL A 314 3.78 -33.01 -13.24
C VAL A 314 2.97 -33.39 -12.01
#